data_AF-A0A8T3MMF0-F1
#
_entry.id   AF-A0A8T3MMF0-F1
#
_cell.length_a   1.000
_cell.length_b   1.000
_cell.length_c   1.000
_cell.angle_alpha   90.00
_cell.angle_beta   90.00
_cell.angle_gamma   90.00
#
_symmetry.space_group_name_H-M   'P 1'
#
loop_
_entity.id
_entity.type
_entity.pdbx_description
1 polymer ?
#
loop_
_entity_poly.entity_id
_entity_poly.type
_entity_poly.pdbx_seq_one_letter_code
_entity_poly.pdbx_strand_id
1 'polypeptide(L)' 'MIPADLAAEWNAVVVGREGHILTVAMPAPSTVAVDALSKASGYAIYPVYSNGQALEATRRRLAPS' A
#
# COMPACT_ATOMS: atom_id res chain seq x y z
N MET A 1 -4.20 1.64 9.83
CA MET A 1 -3.40 0.45 9.45
C MET A 1 -4.30 -0.40 8.57
N ILE A 2 -3.83 -0.76 7.38
CA ILE A 2 -4.67 -1.43 6.37
C ILE A 2 -4.82 -2.91 6.74
N PRO A 3 -6.02 -3.52 6.60
CA PRO A 3 -6.19 -4.95 6.82
C PRO A 3 -5.26 -5.77 5.92
N ALA A 4 -4.64 -6.82 6.49
CA ALA A 4 -3.67 -7.66 5.80
C ALA A 4 -4.27 -8.38 4.57
N ASP A 5 -5.53 -8.81 4.66
CA ASP A 5 -6.26 -9.41 3.55
C ASP A 5 -6.40 -8.47 2.35
N LEU A 6 -6.78 -7.20 2.60
CA LEU A 6 -6.91 -6.20 1.55
C LEU A 6 -5.54 -5.84 0.96
N ALA A 7 -4.51 -5.75 1.81
CA ALA A 7 -3.14 -5.53 1.35
C ALA A 7 -2.65 -6.69 0.46
N ALA A 8 -2.99 -7.93 0.78
CA ALA A 8 -2.64 -9.10 -0.02
C ALA A 8 -3.43 -9.17 -1.33
N GLU A 9 -4.74 -8.90 -1.30
CA GLU A 9 -5.63 -8.90 -2.47
C GLU A 9 -5.15 -7.94 -3.55
N TRP A 10 -4.78 -6.71 -3.16
CA TRP A 10 -4.32 -5.68 -4.08
C TRP A 10 -2.80 -5.67 -4.28
N ASN A 11 -2.08 -6.62 -3.69
CA ASN A 11 -0.62 -6.67 -3.63
C ASN A 11 -0.01 -5.29 -3.27
N ALA A 12 -0.60 -4.70 -2.23
CA ALA A 12 -0.36 -3.34 -1.78
C ALA A 12 0.52 -3.35 -0.52
N VAL A 13 1.55 -2.50 -0.51
CA VAL A 13 2.49 -2.38 0.61
C VAL A 13 2.50 -0.92 1.07
N VAL A 14 2.24 -0.70 2.37
CA VAL A 14 2.37 0.64 2.96
C VAL A 14 3.86 0.96 3.06
N VAL A 15 4.30 1.98 2.33
CA VAL A 15 5.71 2.41 2.27
C VAL A 15 5.98 3.67 3.08
N GLY A 16 4.92 4.38 3.44
CA GLY A 16 5.00 5.59 4.23
C GLY A 16 3.65 5.95 4.85
N ARG A 17 3.70 6.68 5.95
CA ARG A 17 2.53 7.28 6.58
C ARG A 17 2.90 8.71 6.96
N GLU A 18 2.16 9.66 6.42
CA GLU A 18 2.35 11.08 6.74
C GLU A 18 1.01 11.67 7.20
N GLY A 19 0.91 11.99 8.49
CA GLY A 19 -0.32 12.43 9.11
C GLY A 19 -1.47 11.44 8.91
N HIS A 20 -2.45 11.84 8.08
CA HIS A 20 -3.64 11.04 7.74
C HIS A 20 -3.60 10.43 6.33
N ILE A 21 -2.41 10.43 5.70
CA ILE A 21 -2.17 9.88 4.37
C ILE A 21 -1.27 8.65 4.49
N LEU A 22 -1.67 7.55 3.84
CA LEU A 22 -0.86 6.34 3.67
C LEU A 22 -0.33 6.29 2.25
N THR A 23 0.99 6.28 2.11
CA THR A 23 1.66 6.02 0.84
C THR A 23 1.72 4.53 0.63
N VAL A 24 1.07 4.04 -0.44
CA VAL A 24 0.92 2.62 -0.71
C VAL A 24 1.53 2.29 -2.06
N ALA A 25 2.58 1.48 -2.07
CA ALA A 25 3.15 0.93 -3.29
C ALA A 25 2.30 -0.25 -3.76
N MET A 26 1.91 -0.24 -5.03
CA MET A 26 1.15 -1.32 -5.65
C MET A 26 1.50 -1.43 -7.15
N PRO A 27 1.43 -2.64 -7.73
CA PRO A 27 1.85 -2.85 -9.12
C PRO A 27 0.83 -2.29 -10.12
N ALA A 28 -0.44 -2.22 -9.73
CA ALA A 28 -1.53 -1.69 -10.54
C ALA A 28 -2.38 -0.74 -9.69
N PRO A 29 -1.99 0.56 -9.60
CA PRO A 29 -2.79 1.53 -8.89
C PRO A 29 -4.11 1.76 -9.62
N SER A 30 -5.22 1.37 -8.99
CA SER A 30 -6.57 1.59 -9.50
C SER A 30 -7.37 2.41 -8.50
N THR A 31 -8.28 3.24 -9.00
CA THR A 31 -9.20 4.03 -8.16
C THR A 31 -10.06 3.14 -7.26
N VAL A 32 -10.39 1.93 -7.70
CA VAL A 32 -11.12 0.93 -6.92
C VAL A 32 -10.29 0.46 -5.71
N ALA A 33 -9.02 0.12 -5.92
CA ALA A 33 -8.13 -0.29 -4.83
C ALA A 33 -7.93 0.84 -3.82
N VAL A 34 -7.70 2.07 -4.31
CA VAL A 34 -7.51 3.27 -3.48
C VAL A 34 -8.74 3.54 -2.61
N ASP A 35 -9.94 3.47 -3.20
CA ASP A 35 -11.20 3.66 -2.48
C ASP A 35 -11.42 2.57 -1.42
N ALA A 36 -11.22 1.30 -1.77
CA ALA A 36 -11.36 0.18 -0.85
C ALA A 36 -10.37 0.28 0.33
N LEU A 37 -9.10 0.58 0.05
CA LEU A 37 -8.05 0.76 1.05
C LEU A 37 -8.33 1.98 1.94
N SER A 38 -8.83 3.07 1.36
CA SER A 38 -9.19 4.29 2.08
C SER A 38 -10.34 4.03 3.05
N LYS A 39 -11.40 3.39 2.55
CA LYS A 39 -12.58 3.04 3.33
C LYS A 39 -12.29 2.05 4.45
N ALA A 40 -11.44 1.05 4.17
CA ALA A 40 -11.07 0.04 5.16
C ALA A 40 -10.11 0.57 6.23
N SER A 41 -9.21 1.48 5.86
CA SER A 41 -8.18 1.98 6.77
C SER A 41 -8.58 3.27 7.50
N GLY A 42 -9.51 4.04 6.95
CA GLY A 42 -9.88 5.38 7.41
C GLY A 42 -8.87 6.47 7.04
N TYR A 43 -7.86 6.15 6.22
CA TYR A 43 -6.80 7.07 5.81
C TYR A 43 -6.90 7.41 4.32
N ALA A 44 -6.44 8.60 3.94
CA ALA A 44 -6.25 8.92 2.53
C ALA A 44 -5.14 8.04 1.95
N ILE A 45 -5.39 7.39 0.81
CA ILE A 45 -4.41 6.50 0.19
C ILE A 45 -3.75 7.23 -0.98
N TYR A 46 -2.41 7.30 -0.93
CA TYR A 46 -1.60 7.79 -2.02
C TYR A 46 -0.96 6.58 -2.73
N PRO A 47 -1.55 6.10 -3.84
CA PRO A 47 -1.02 4.97 -4.56
C PRO A 47 0.23 5.38 -5.34
N VAL A 48 1.29 4.60 -5.20
CA VAL A 48 2.52 4.79 -5.96
C VAL A 48 2.70 3.56 -6.85
N TYR A 49 2.77 3.79 -8.15
CA TYR A 49 3.11 2.72 -9.09
C TYR A 49 4.51 2.20 -8.75
N SER A 50 4.61 0.90 -8.48
CA SER A 50 5.87 0.26 -8.14
C SER A 50 5.97 -1.10 -8.82
N ASN A 51 7.04 -1.29 -9.58
CA ASN A 51 7.30 -2.51 -10.35
C ASN A 51 7.45 -3.68 -9.36
N GLY A 52 7.10 -4.91 -9.74
CA GLY A 52 7.18 -6.07 -8.83
C GLY A 52 8.54 -6.24 -8.12
N GLN A 53 9.64 -5.95 -8.81
CA GLN A 53 10.98 -5.92 -8.19
C GLN A 53 11.18 -4.80 -7.16
N ALA A 54 10.63 -3.61 -7.39
CA ALA A 54 10.70 -2.50 -6.45
C ALA A 54 9.81 -2.74 -5.21
N LEU A 55 8.69 -3.44 -5.39
CA LEU A 55 7.82 -3.90 -4.31
C LEU A 55 8.52 -4.92 -3.41
N GLU A 56 9.17 -5.93 -3.99
CA GLU A 56 9.96 -6.90 -3.22
C GLU A 56 11.15 -6.25 -2.48
N ALA A 57 11.85 -5.32 -3.13
CA ALA A 57 12.94 -4.56 -2.49
C ALA A 57 12.43 -3.71 -1.31
N THR A 58 11.27 -3.08 -1.47
CA THR A 58 10.62 -2.32 -0.39
C THR A 58 10.14 -3.23 0.74
N ARG A 59 9.55 -4.40 0.40
CA ARG A 59 9.10 -5.40 1.38
C ARG A 59 10.26 -5.94 2.21
N ARG A 60 11.42 -6.19 1.58
CA ARG A 60 12.66 -6.58 2.28
C ARG A 60 13.21 -5.48 3.17
N ARG A 61 13.09 -4.20 2.78
CA ARG A 61 13.52 -3.06 3.62
C ARG A 61 12.62 -2.80 4.83
N LEU A 62 11.34 -3.12 4.73
CA LEU A 62 10.36 -2.93 5.80
C LEU A 62 10.26 -4.14 6.74
N ALA A 63 10.84 -5.28 6.39
CA ALA A 63 10.95 -6.42 7.29
C ALA A 63 12.02 -6.10 8.36
N PRO A 64 11.67 -6.00 9.65
CA PRO A 64 12.66 -5.86 10.70
C PRO A 64 13.49 -7.16 10.78
N SER A 65 14.82 -7.01 10.72
CA SER A 65 15.78 -8.08 11.03
C SER A 65 15.61 -8.60 12.45
#